data_AF-A0A699Z195-F1
#
_entry.id   AF-A0A699Z195-F1
#
_cell.length_a   1.000
_cell.length_b   1.000
_cell.length_c   1.000
_cell.angle_alpha   90.00
_cell.angle_beta   90.00
_cell.angle_gamma   90.00
#
_symmetry.space_group_name_H-M   'P 1'
#
loop_
_entity.id
_entity.type
_entity.pdbx_description
1 polymer ?
#
loop_
_entity_poly.entity_id
_entity_poly.type
_entity_poly.pdbx_seq_one_letter_code
_entity_poly.pdbx_strand_id
1 'polypeptide(L)'
;PVPVGTVPIYEALERVGGDVTKITWPLFKQVLLDQAEQGVDYFTIHAGVLLAFIPLTAQRITGIVSRGGSIHAKLCLMDHK
;
A
#
# COMPACT_ATOMS: atom_id res chain seq x y z
N PRO A 1 7.61 -20.70 -17.90
CA PRO A 1 7.25 -20.00 -16.64
C PRO A 1 6.44 -18.75 -17.00
N VAL A 2 5.53 -18.31 -16.13
CA VAL A 2 4.76 -17.07 -16.32
C VAL A 2 5.12 -16.06 -15.24
N PRO A 3 5.13 -14.75 -15.52
CA PRO A 3 5.40 -13.75 -14.49
C PRO A 3 4.37 -13.75 -13.36
N VAL A 4 4.82 -13.53 -12.14
CA VAL A 4 4.03 -13.42 -10.91
C VAL A 4 4.17 -12.02 -10.34
N GLY A 5 3.05 -11.37 -10.06
CA GLY A 5 3.03 -10.06 -9.44
C GLY A 5 2.39 -10.06 -8.05
N THR A 6 2.76 -9.07 -7.25
CA THR A 6 2.20 -8.87 -5.91
C THR A 6 1.79 -7.41 -5.69
N VAL A 7 1.11 -7.19 -4.56
CA VAL A 7 0.81 -5.86 -4.02
C VAL A 7 1.42 -5.82 -2.62
N PRO A 8 2.69 -5.38 -2.46
CA PRO A 8 3.47 -5.60 -1.22
C PRO A 8 2.83 -5.01 0.06
N ILE A 9 2.00 -3.98 -0.09
CA ILE A 9 1.33 -3.34 1.06
C ILE A 9 0.32 -4.28 1.77
N TYR A 10 -0.13 -5.35 1.10
CA TYR A 10 -1.03 -6.33 1.70
C TYR A 10 -0.30 -7.20 2.73
N GLU A 11 0.90 -7.65 2.41
CA GLU A 11 1.72 -8.41 3.35
C GLU A 11 2.24 -7.50 4.47
N ALA A 12 2.62 -6.26 4.16
CA ALA A 12 3.00 -5.28 5.18
C ALA A 12 1.87 -5.09 6.21
N LEU A 13 0.61 -5.02 5.75
CA LEU A 13 -0.57 -4.95 6.62
C LEU A 13 -0.77 -6.22 7.46
N GLU A 14 -0.52 -7.40 6.88
CA GLU A 14 -0.61 -8.67 7.59
C GLU A 14 0.44 -8.81 8.70
N ARG A 15 1.69 -8.41 8.43
CA ARG A 15 2.79 -8.43 9.40
C ARG A 15 2.54 -7.55 10.63
N VAL A 16 1.66 -6.56 10.53
CA VAL A 16 1.24 -5.70 11.66
C VAL A 16 -0.14 -6.06 12.23
N GLY A 17 -0.69 -7.22 11.87
CA GLY A 17 -1.97 -7.72 12.40
C GLY A 17 -3.17 -6.89 11.93
N GLY A 18 -3.14 -6.33 10.73
CA GLY A 18 -4.22 -5.52 10.17
C GLY A 18 -4.24 -4.06 10.66
N ASP A 19 -3.31 -3.69 11.53
CA ASP A 19 -3.21 -2.35 12.07
C ASP A 19 -2.38 -1.43 11.17
N VAL A 20 -3.07 -0.74 10.25
CA VAL A 20 -2.44 0.21 9.30
C VAL A 20 -1.54 1.23 10.01
N THR A 21 -1.83 1.61 11.24
CA THR A 21 -1.08 2.62 12.00
C THR A 21 0.37 2.21 12.30
N LYS A 22 0.66 0.91 12.21
CA LYS A 22 1.97 0.32 12.48
C LYS A 22 2.80 0.06 11.22
N ILE A 23 2.26 0.36 10.03
CA ILE A 23 3.02 0.24 8.79
C ILE A 23 4.03 1.37 8.72
N THR A 24 5.30 1.02 8.57
CA THR A 24 6.41 1.97 8.44
C THR A 24 7.22 1.70 7.18
N TRP A 25 8.00 2.69 6.71
CA TRP A 25 8.90 2.49 5.59
C TRP A 25 9.89 1.33 5.81
N PRO A 26 10.58 1.19 6.98
CA PRO A 26 11.45 0.03 7.22
C PRO A 26 10.74 -1.32 7.06
N LEU A 27 9.50 -1.44 7.55
CA LEU A 27 8.71 -2.67 7.36
C LEU A 27 8.39 -2.90 5.88
N PHE A 28 7.89 -1.89 5.18
CA PHE A 28 7.54 -2.00 3.77
C PHE A 28 8.76 -2.32 2.90
N LYS A 29 9.91 -1.70 3.19
CA LYS A 29 11.20 -2.02 2.57
C LYS A 29 11.58 -3.48 2.79
N GLN A 30 11.41 -4.01 4.01
CA GLN A 30 11.70 -5.42 4.28
C GLN A 30 10.81 -6.35 3.44
N VAL A 31 9.50 -6.07 3.35
CA VAL A 31 8.59 -6.83 2.49
C VAL A 31 9.03 -6.83 1.03
N LEU A 32 9.48 -5.68 0.51
CA LEU A 32 9.99 -5.58 -0.85
C LEU A 32 11.24 -6.44 -1.07
N LEU A 33 12.17 -6.45 -0.12
CA LEU A 33 13.39 -7.27 -0.19
C LEU A 33 13.04 -8.76 -0.14
N ASP A 34 12.19 -9.17 0.80
CA ASP A 34 11.78 -10.57 0.95
C ASP A 34 11.09 -11.09 -0.33
N GLN A 35 10.20 -10.29 -0.92
CA GLN A 35 9.51 -10.67 -2.16
C GLN A 35 10.43 -10.64 -3.39
N ALA A 36 11.40 -9.72 -3.44
CA ALA A 36 12.39 -9.70 -4.51
C ALA A 36 13.30 -10.94 -4.45
N GLU A 37 13.72 -11.36 -3.25
CA GLU A 37 14.49 -12.60 -3.03
C GLU A 37 13.69 -13.85 -3.43
N GLN A 38 12.37 -13.85 -3.24
CA GLN A 38 11.46 -14.90 -3.71
C GLN A 38 11.26 -14.92 -5.24
N GLY A 39 11.71 -13.88 -5.94
CA GLY A 39 11.62 -13.81 -7.41
C GLY A 39 10.29 -13.26 -7.94
N VAL A 40 9.60 -12.39 -7.20
CA VAL A 40 8.43 -11.67 -7.73
C VAL A 40 8.84 -10.81 -8.92
N ASP A 41 8.13 -10.93 -10.05
CA ASP A 41 8.48 -10.28 -11.30
C ASP A 41 8.05 -8.80 -11.36
N TYR A 42 6.94 -8.44 -10.70
CA TYR A 42 6.47 -7.06 -10.65
C TYR A 42 5.67 -6.73 -9.39
N PHE A 43 5.77 -5.46 -8.98
CA PHE A 43 5.02 -4.93 -7.84
C PHE A 43 3.98 -3.91 -8.29
N THR A 44 2.75 -4.07 -7.80
CA THR A 44 1.76 -3.00 -7.83
C THR A 44 1.95 -2.11 -6.61
N ILE A 45 2.49 -0.91 -6.82
CA ILE A 45 2.75 0.07 -5.77
C ILE A 45 1.86 1.30 -5.99
N HIS A 46 1.11 1.68 -4.96
CA HIS A 46 0.15 2.79 -5.03
C HIS A 46 0.80 4.15 -4.72
N ALA A 47 1.99 4.39 -5.26
CA ALA A 47 2.77 5.61 -5.00
C ALA A 47 2.10 6.90 -5.51
N GLY A 48 1.09 6.78 -6.37
CA GLY A 48 0.27 7.91 -6.85
C GLY A 48 -0.83 8.36 -5.89
N VAL A 49 -1.06 7.66 -4.77
CA VAL A 49 -2.01 8.09 -3.74
C VAL A 49 -1.32 9.12 -2.85
N LEU A 50 -1.29 10.36 -3.32
CA LEU A 50 -0.71 11.50 -2.60
C LEU A 50 -1.73 12.12 -1.66
N LEU A 51 -1.27 12.65 -0.51
CA LEU A 51 -2.11 13.35 0.47
C LEU A 51 -3.01 14.41 -0.17
N ALA A 52 -2.46 15.22 -1.08
CA ALA A 52 -3.19 16.28 -1.77
C ALA A 52 -4.36 15.78 -2.65
N PHE A 53 -4.36 14.50 -3.05
CA PHE A 53 -5.39 13.93 -3.92
C PHE A 53 -6.51 13.25 -3.13
N ILE A 54 -6.31 12.95 -1.85
CA ILE A 54 -7.32 12.27 -1.03
C ILE A 54 -8.61 13.10 -0.92
N PRO A 55 -8.58 14.42 -0.65
CA PRO A 55 -9.79 15.23 -0.58
C PRO A 55 -10.61 15.26 -1.90
N LEU A 56 -9.94 15.08 -3.05
CA LEU A 56 -10.61 15.04 -4.36
C LEU A 56 -11.56 13.83 -4.49
N THR A 57 -11.44 12.85 -3.60
CA THR A 57 -12.30 11.66 -3.58
C THR A 57 -13.55 11.81 -2.71
N ALA A 58 -13.66 12.88 -1.92
CA ALA A 58 -14.71 13.05 -0.91
C ALA A 58 -16.15 13.09 -1.46
N GLN A 59 -16.32 13.52 -2.72
CA GLN A 59 -17.63 13.59 -3.38
C GLN A 59 -17.95 12.39 -4.27
N ARG A 60 -17.08 11.35 -4.31
CA ARG A 60 -17.36 10.15 -5.08
C ARG A 60 -18.45 9.32 -4.42
N ILE A 61 -19.40 8.83 -5.22
CA ILE A 61 -20.47 7.93 -4.75
C ILE A 61 -19.90 6.69 -4.04
N THR A 62 -18.79 6.13 -4.55
CA THR A 62 -18.17 4.91 -4.04
C THR A 62 -16.80 5.12 -3.39
N GLY A 63 -16.37 6.37 -3.16
CA GLY A 63 -15.09 6.68 -2.52
C GLY A 63 -13.85 6.10 -3.23
N ILE A 64 -12.89 5.61 -2.43
CA ILE A 64 -11.68 4.91 -2.89
C ILE A 64 -11.93 3.39 -2.81
N VAL A 65 -12.04 2.75 -3.97
CA VAL A 65 -12.35 1.32 -4.09
C VAL A 65 -11.12 0.43 -4.25
N SER A 66 -9.94 1.01 -4.49
CA SER A 66 -8.69 0.25 -4.52
C SER A 66 -8.29 -0.13 -3.10
N ARG A 67 -8.16 -1.44 -2.83
CA ARG A 67 -7.72 -1.95 -1.52
C ARG A 67 -6.36 -1.36 -1.12
N GLY A 68 -5.36 -1.42 -1.99
CA GLY A 68 -4.03 -0.87 -1.71
C GLY A 68 -4.04 0.66 -1.64
N GLY A 69 -4.83 1.32 -2.48
CA GLY A 69 -4.98 2.78 -2.46
C GLY A 69 -5.61 3.29 -1.16
N SER A 70 -6.62 2.61 -0.63
CA SER A 70 -7.27 2.97 0.64
C SER A 70 -6.34 2.79 1.85
N ILE A 71 -5.40 1.84 1.81
CA ILE A 71 -4.37 1.68 2.84
C ILE A 71 -3.41 2.88 2.81
N HIS A 72 -2.89 3.24 1.63
CA HIS A 72 -2.03 4.42 1.48
C HIS A 72 -2.74 5.73 1.86
N ALA A 73 -4.01 5.89 1.48
CA ALA A 73 -4.80 7.06 1.85
C ALA A 73 -4.91 7.20 3.38
N LYS A 74 -5.15 6.10 4.10
CA LYS A 74 -5.18 6.11 5.56
C LYS A 74 -3.82 6.50 6.16
N LEU A 75 -2.71 5.97 5.63
CA LEU A 75 -1.36 6.33 6.08
C LEU A 75 -1.07 7.83 5.90
N CYS A 76 -1.35 8.39 4.72
CA CYS A 76 -1.16 9.82 4.46
C CYS A 76 -1.99 10.71 5.40
N LEU A 77 -3.26 10.35 5.64
CA LEU A 77 -4.13 11.14 6.53
C LEU A 77 -3.70 11.08 7.99
N MET A 78 -3.16 9.94 8.43
CA MET A 78 -2.70 9.74 9.81
C MET A 78 -1.45 10.54 10.14
N ASP A 79 -0.45 10.48 9.26
CA ASP A 79 0.82 11.15 9.49
C ASP A 79 0.81 12.60 8.99
N HIS A 80 -0.22 12.98 8.23
CA HIS A 80 -0.29 14.22 7.45
C HIS A 80 0.98 14.45 6.61
N LYS A 81 1.42 13.38 5.94
CA LYS A 81 2.65 13.29 5.15
C LYS A 81 2.40 12.62 3.79
#